data_AF-A0A0P5S1S0-F1
#
_entry.id   AF-A0A0P5S1S0-F1
#
_cell.length_a   1.000
_cell.length_b   1.000
_cell.length_c   1.000
_cell.angle_alpha   90.00
_cell.angle_beta   90.00
_cell.angle_gamma   90.00
#
_symmetry.space_group_name_H-M   'P 1'
#
loop_
_entity.id
_entity.type
_entity.pdbx_description
1 polymer ?
#
loop_
_entity_poly.entity_id
_entity_poly.type
_entity_poly.pdbx_seq_one_letter_code
_entity_poly.pdbx_strand_id
1 'polypeptide(L)'
;MKLPAPVFQSSILPQLPIHSDFLSVIRKKECLFVYKAKAVSTNKDVASPNSPKVEPETQSKTLQLQQEVDMVGTPLECPFDLDVLKIQDEDFYSKESMESSHHSELKTCIYKPFSSFEARGILSNFIFDPSLQSALPVFCLADAEDGERTSVLGIEKGRNNELIRYKITVAGPITSTDPTIQLDHLKSEMAFLTNVEEFSTRAVATYEAYRGVNVNSDTDTSEAFVRLECSWKNPSKVLELPHIASQAKVIIRPLPGETCSGAYEIWRQLNTLQHLIKGLESLEIVWFVKASQKTLREEIDKLIAAFCKDDTYQLKEKVEVEELYDEQLIYNRTPMDFIDHLWELLSQNCSSFNDLCQSLQYTLQRAKTDHPMVFFDNPTKFGKMLRQNDAPPQLSGMEPVSLLIEMGIEKLKRDYLYIFSGNNLVAERVISMFLPQDGTSFIDQLNCLTSIQSAVEVVALCHRVLQLPHLALRDVVTPLLEHFRDPQNFGREFSFQLGVCLLKGFFQRQESGSSVEKWRVEFTSSNDCHPVKLACQLTATHLLDASSTGDGERVGERRYNVERYLSKSDTLLG
;
A
#
# COMPACT_ATOMS: atom_id res chain seq x y z
N MET A 1 31.87 11.82 -40.24
CA MET A 1 32.50 12.41 -39.03
C MET A 1 32.67 11.33 -37.96
N LYS A 2 33.48 11.56 -36.92
CA LYS A 2 33.32 10.82 -35.67
C LYS A 2 32.14 11.42 -34.91
N LEU A 3 31.23 10.59 -34.40
CA LEU A 3 30.26 11.01 -33.40
C LEU A 3 31.00 11.42 -32.11
N PRO A 4 30.53 12.43 -31.36
CA PRO A 4 31.05 12.69 -30.03
C PRO A 4 30.73 11.51 -29.11
N ALA A 5 31.68 11.11 -28.26
CA ALA A 5 31.43 10.04 -27.31
C ALA A 5 30.41 10.50 -26.26
N PRO A 6 29.36 9.71 -25.95
CA PRO A 6 28.35 10.10 -24.97
C PRO A 6 28.96 10.24 -23.58
N VAL A 7 28.75 11.40 -22.95
CA VAL A 7 29.20 11.68 -21.59
C VAL A 7 28.12 11.20 -20.61
N PHE A 8 28.47 10.25 -19.73
CA PHE A 8 27.52 9.64 -18.80
C PHE A 8 27.70 10.19 -17.37
N GLN A 9 26.65 10.82 -16.81
CA GLN A 9 26.57 11.26 -15.41
C GLN A 9 25.13 11.11 -14.85
N SER A 10 25.00 10.99 -13.52
CA SER A 10 23.90 10.28 -12.85
C SER A 10 23.22 11.02 -11.67
N SER A 11 21.88 11.17 -11.69
CA SER A 11 21.09 11.92 -10.70
C SER A 11 19.54 11.70 -10.66
N ILE A 12 19.05 10.48 -10.39
CA ILE A 12 17.68 10.15 -9.88
C ILE A 12 16.46 10.32 -10.84
N LEU A 13 15.72 9.20 -11.06
CA LEU A 13 14.41 9.18 -11.76
C LEU A 13 13.22 8.67 -10.90
N PRO A 14 12.38 9.58 -10.35
CA PRO A 14 10.98 9.29 -10.05
C PRO A 14 10.08 9.57 -11.27
N GLN A 15 8.87 8.99 -11.32
CA GLN A 15 7.84 9.27 -12.34
C GLN A 15 8.13 8.83 -13.80
N LEU A 16 8.51 7.56 -14.00
CA LEU A 16 8.00 6.83 -15.18
C LEU A 16 6.46 6.90 -15.20
N PRO A 17 5.78 6.89 -16.37
CA PRO A 17 4.32 6.88 -16.45
C PRO A 17 3.75 5.73 -15.60
N ILE A 18 2.92 6.10 -14.62
CA ILE A 18 2.64 5.27 -13.43
C ILE A 18 1.77 4.04 -13.75
N HIS A 19 1.18 3.99 -14.94
CA HIS A 19 0.10 3.06 -15.28
C HIS A 19 0.54 1.64 -15.68
N SER A 20 1.80 1.41 -16.11
CA SER A 20 2.23 0.09 -16.57
C SER A 20 2.94 -0.74 -15.49
N ASP A 21 2.33 -1.86 -15.11
CA ASP A 21 2.93 -2.84 -14.21
C ASP A 21 4.05 -3.65 -14.88
N PHE A 22 4.13 -3.69 -16.22
CA PHE A 22 5.26 -4.34 -16.90
C PHE A 22 6.57 -3.56 -16.71
N LEU A 23 6.50 -2.25 -16.49
CA LEU A 23 7.65 -1.48 -15.99
C LEU A 23 8.12 -1.95 -14.61
N SER A 24 7.28 -2.58 -13.77
CA SER A 24 7.71 -3.14 -12.48
C SER A 24 8.57 -4.42 -12.62
N VAL A 25 8.40 -5.17 -13.71
CA VAL A 25 9.29 -6.29 -14.07
C VAL A 25 10.66 -5.78 -14.48
N ILE A 26 10.70 -4.63 -15.16
CA ILE A 26 11.91 -3.94 -15.59
C ILE A 26 12.61 -3.26 -14.41
N ARG A 27 11.89 -2.59 -13.50
CA ARG A 27 12.42 -1.93 -12.28
C ARG A 27 13.17 -2.87 -11.31
N LYS A 28 13.10 -4.19 -11.48
CA LYS A 28 13.91 -5.18 -10.73
C LYS A 28 15.29 -5.44 -11.36
N LYS A 29 15.63 -4.75 -12.45
CA LYS A 29 16.96 -4.70 -13.07
C LYS A 29 17.41 -3.24 -13.17
N GLU A 30 18.71 -3.01 -13.03
CA GLU A 30 19.34 -1.81 -13.58
C GLU A 30 19.13 -1.82 -15.10
N CYS A 31 18.73 -0.68 -15.68
CA CYS A 31 18.39 -0.56 -17.10
C CYS A 31 18.57 0.89 -17.57
N LEU A 32 18.72 1.06 -18.89
CA LEU A 32 18.77 2.37 -19.54
C LEU A 32 17.38 2.68 -20.12
N PHE A 33 16.79 3.82 -19.75
CA PHE A 33 15.60 4.34 -20.41
C PHE A 33 15.98 5.54 -21.29
N VAL A 34 15.46 5.56 -22.52
CA VAL A 34 15.67 6.63 -23.50
C VAL A 34 14.33 7.29 -23.82
N TYR A 35 14.30 8.61 -23.77
CA TYR A 35 13.15 9.48 -24.04
C TYR A 35 13.63 10.79 -24.67
N LYS A 36 12.73 11.54 -25.31
CA LYS A 36 13.02 12.94 -25.69
C LYS A 36 12.81 13.86 -24.49
N ALA A 37 13.81 14.66 -24.16
CA ALA A 37 13.67 15.72 -23.16
C ALA A 37 12.75 16.82 -23.70
N LYS A 38 11.85 17.36 -22.86
CA LYS A 38 11.02 18.52 -23.24
C LYS A 38 11.68 19.79 -22.73
N ALA A 39 12.18 20.62 -23.64
CA ALA A 39 12.63 21.96 -23.31
C ALA A 39 11.49 22.74 -22.63
N VAL A 40 11.71 23.19 -21.39
CA VAL A 40 10.75 24.00 -20.64
C VAL A 40 10.89 25.44 -21.09
N SER A 41 9.93 25.92 -21.89
CA SER A 41 9.89 27.31 -22.34
C SER A 41 9.59 28.25 -21.15
N THR A 42 10.65 28.78 -20.53
CA THR A 42 10.56 29.79 -19.46
C THR A 42 10.03 31.10 -20.04
N ASN A 43 8.74 31.36 -19.84
CA ASN A 43 8.05 32.45 -20.53
C ASN A 43 7.43 33.44 -19.54
N LYS A 44 8.21 34.46 -19.14
CA LYS A 44 7.83 35.85 -18.83
C LYS A 44 8.93 36.57 -18.03
N ASP A 45 9.78 37.33 -18.72
CA ASP A 45 10.42 38.49 -18.10
C ASP A 45 9.36 39.57 -17.84
N VAL A 46 9.30 40.08 -16.61
CA VAL A 46 8.44 41.21 -16.24
C VAL A 46 9.28 42.49 -16.30
N ALA A 47 8.85 43.45 -17.11
CA ALA A 47 9.66 44.60 -17.51
C ALA A 47 9.89 45.65 -16.39
N SER A 48 11.06 46.31 -16.46
CA SER A 48 11.32 47.65 -15.90
C SER A 48 12.58 48.28 -16.56
N PRO A 49 12.79 49.61 -16.54
CA PRO A 49 13.10 50.33 -17.79
C PRO A 49 14.43 51.11 -17.85
N ASN A 50 14.64 51.79 -19.01
CA ASN A 50 15.72 52.73 -19.39
C ASN A 50 17.02 52.05 -19.87
N SER A 51 17.77 52.52 -20.90
CA SER A 51 17.71 53.73 -21.75
C SER A 51 18.35 53.46 -23.15
N PRO A 52 18.25 54.35 -24.17
CA PRO A 52 18.40 53.96 -25.59
C PRO A 52 19.75 54.26 -26.30
N LYS A 53 20.02 53.52 -27.39
CA LYS A 53 20.83 53.87 -28.59
C LYS A 53 20.49 52.88 -29.72
N VAL A 54 19.95 53.33 -30.87
CA VAL A 54 20.64 53.87 -32.09
C VAL A 54 21.21 52.77 -33.00
N GLU A 55 20.72 52.74 -34.24
CA GLU A 55 21.10 51.82 -35.34
C GLU A 55 22.48 52.16 -35.95
N PRO A 56 23.01 51.33 -36.87
CA PRO A 56 22.76 51.63 -38.30
C PRO A 56 22.58 50.40 -39.23
N GLU A 57 22.25 50.73 -40.49
CA GLU A 57 22.01 49.85 -41.65
C GLU A 57 23.26 49.00 -42.06
N THR A 58 23.17 48.01 -42.96
CA THR A 58 23.29 48.21 -44.43
C THR A 58 22.88 46.95 -45.25
N GLN A 59 22.51 47.15 -46.52
CA GLN A 59 21.95 46.20 -47.51
C GLN A 59 22.98 45.20 -48.09
N SER A 60 22.57 44.03 -48.64
CA SER A 60 22.37 43.76 -50.10
C SER A 60 21.85 42.32 -50.30
N LYS A 61 20.88 41.99 -51.18
CA LYS A 61 20.91 41.92 -52.69
C LYS A 61 22.01 40.99 -53.23
N THR A 62 21.78 39.99 -54.10
CA THR A 62 20.57 39.38 -54.71
C THR A 62 20.94 37.92 -55.13
N LEU A 63 20.35 37.10 -56.04
CA LEU A 63 19.35 37.18 -57.14
C LEU A 63 18.74 35.75 -57.38
N GLN A 64 18.18 35.46 -58.56
CA GLN A 64 17.70 34.13 -59.03
C GLN A 64 18.04 33.93 -60.52
N LEU A 65 17.99 32.68 -61.02
CA LEU A 65 17.91 32.36 -62.46
C LEU A 65 17.24 30.98 -62.67
N GLN A 66 16.52 30.82 -63.78
CA GLN A 66 15.67 29.67 -64.14
C GLN A 66 16.19 29.04 -65.46
N GLN A 67 15.86 27.77 -65.74
CA GLN A 67 15.38 27.34 -67.07
C GLN A 67 14.93 25.86 -67.15
N GLU A 68 14.15 25.59 -68.19
CA GLU A 68 13.55 24.31 -68.59
C GLU A 68 13.89 24.06 -70.10
N VAL A 69 13.70 22.93 -70.79
CA VAL A 69 12.97 21.64 -70.63
C VAL A 69 13.64 20.62 -71.63
N ASP A 70 13.33 19.32 -71.88
CA ASP A 70 12.21 18.39 -71.62
C ASP A 70 12.62 16.90 -71.89
N MET A 71 11.72 15.96 -71.57
CA MET A 71 11.35 14.72 -72.31
C MET A 71 12.22 13.43 -72.36
N VAL A 72 11.49 12.31 -72.13
CA VAL A 72 11.74 10.87 -72.42
C VAL A 72 12.72 10.05 -71.53
N GLY A 73 12.18 9.01 -70.86
CA GLY A 73 12.86 7.71 -70.67
C GLY A 73 13.02 7.20 -69.22
N THR A 74 12.08 6.38 -68.74
CA THR A 74 12.20 5.62 -67.47
C THR A 74 13.18 4.44 -67.60
N PRO A 75 13.89 4.06 -66.52
CA PRO A 75 13.31 3.08 -65.59
C PRO A 75 13.26 3.58 -64.13
N LEU A 76 12.67 2.76 -63.25
CA LEU A 76 12.36 3.09 -61.86
C LEU A 76 13.63 3.17 -60.98
N GLU A 77 13.92 4.36 -60.46
CA GLU A 77 14.72 4.54 -59.24
C GLU A 77 13.82 4.94 -58.06
N CYS A 78 14.27 4.67 -56.84
CA CYS A 78 13.46 4.77 -55.61
C CYS A 78 13.90 5.96 -54.73
N PRO A 79 13.15 7.07 -54.71
CA PRO A 79 13.48 8.23 -53.89
C PRO A 79 13.01 8.05 -52.44
N PHE A 80 13.68 7.15 -51.69
CA PHE A 80 13.67 7.28 -50.23
C PHE A 80 14.65 8.37 -49.85
N ASP A 81 14.10 9.54 -49.50
CA ASP A 81 14.86 10.74 -49.16
C ASP A 81 15.70 10.49 -47.89
N LEU A 82 17.02 10.31 -48.08
CA LEU A 82 17.93 9.92 -47.01
C LEU A 82 18.24 11.06 -46.02
N ASP A 83 17.76 12.26 -46.30
CA ASP A 83 18.10 13.48 -45.55
C ASP A 83 17.16 13.75 -44.33
N VAL A 84 16.12 12.94 -44.15
CA VAL A 84 15.15 13.05 -43.03
C VAL A 84 15.76 12.67 -41.66
N LEU A 85 16.94 12.03 -41.63
CA LEU A 85 17.63 11.61 -40.40
C LEU A 85 18.76 12.56 -39.96
N LYS A 86 18.66 13.85 -40.26
CA LYS A 86 19.48 14.90 -39.62
C LYS A 86 18.89 15.26 -38.26
N ILE A 87 19.22 14.46 -37.25
CA ILE A 87 19.04 14.80 -35.83
C ILE A 87 19.72 16.16 -35.59
N GLN A 88 19.00 17.11 -35.01
CA GLN A 88 19.52 18.45 -34.72
C GLN A 88 20.28 18.43 -33.38
N ASP A 89 21.35 19.23 -33.27
CA ASP A 89 22.36 19.16 -32.19
C ASP A 89 21.88 19.54 -30.76
N GLU A 90 20.57 19.57 -30.50
CA GLU A 90 19.93 20.00 -29.25
C GLU A 90 19.31 18.85 -28.42
N ASP A 91 19.28 17.60 -28.93
CA ASP A 91 18.76 16.45 -28.18
C ASP A 91 19.78 15.93 -27.14
N PHE A 92 19.65 16.37 -25.88
CA PHE A 92 20.47 15.92 -24.75
C PHE A 92 20.04 14.54 -24.18
N TYR A 93 21.03 13.72 -23.79
CA TYR A 93 20.85 12.37 -23.21
C TYR A 93 21.38 12.31 -21.75
N SER A 94 20.78 11.49 -20.88
CA SER A 94 21.22 11.27 -19.48
C SER A 94 21.15 9.80 -19.08
N LYS A 95 21.91 9.38 -18.03
CA LYS A 95 22.02 7.98 -17.57
C LYS A 95 22.37 7.91 -16.09
N GLU A 96 21.55 7.23 -15.29
CA GLU A 96 21.58 7.40 -13.83
C GLU A 96 21.54 6.07 -13.05
N SER A 97 22.09 6.05 -11.84
CA SER A 97 22.12 4.88 -10.93
C SER A 97 21.67 5.30 -9.52
N MET A 98 21.35 4.33 -8.66
CA MET A 98 20.72 4.53 -7.36
C MET A 98 21.69 4.40 -6.18
N GLU A 99 22.04 5.52 -5.55
CA GLU A 99 22.39 5.55 -4.11
C GLU A 99 21.68 6.71 -3.39
N SER A 100 21.69 6.64 -2.06
CA SER A 100 20.81 7.26 -1.06
C SER A 100 20.44 8.76 -1.16
N SER A 101 19.16 9.02 -0.89
CA SER A 101 18.58 10.14 -0.11
C SER A 101 18.90 11.60 -0.45
N HIS A 102 17.86 12.39 -0.76
CA HIS A 102 17.32 13.45 0.12
C HIS A 102 15.94 13.93 -0.39
N HIS A 103 15.08 14.45 0.51
CA HIS A 103 13.75 15.00 0.16
C HIS A 103 13.80 16.54 0.02
N SER A 104 13.47 17.08 -1.16
CA SER A 104 12.63 18.30 -1.36
C SER A 104 12.50 18.66 -2.85
N GLU A 105 11.50 19.51 -3.18
CA GLU A 105 11.33 20.21 -4.48
C GLU A 105 11.25 19.37 -5.77
N LEU A 106 10.22 18.51 -5.88
CA LEU A 106 9.82 17.86 -7.14
C LEU A 106 9.28 18.87 -8.17
N LYS A 107 10.16 19.46 -8.98
CA LYS A 107 9.78 20.13 -10.24
C LYS A 107 9.49 19.06 -11.31
N THR A 108 8.37 19.20 -12.01
CA THR A 108 7.85 18.19 -12.94
C THR A 108 8.70 18.06 -14.22
N CYS A 109 9.39 16.93 -14.39
CA CYS A 109 9.88 16.52 -15.70
C CYS A 109 8.71 16.02 -16.56
N ILE A 110 8.62 16.51 -17.79
CA ILE A 110 7.61 16.08 -18.78
C ILE A 110 8.36 15.43 -19.93
N TYR A 111 8.38 14.10 -19.96
CA TYR A 111 9.02 13.34 -21.03
C TYR A 111 8.19 13.41 -22.32
N LYS A 112 8.85 13.41 -23.49
CA LYS A 112 8.20 13.21 -24.78
C LYS A 112 8.57 11.82 -25.33
N PRO A 113 7.61 11.01 -25.80
CA PRO A 113 7.91 9.74 -26.44
C PRO A 113 8.53 9.92 -27.83
N PHE A 114 9.15 8.85 -28.32
CA PHE A 114 9.54 8.70 -29.72
C PHE A 114 8.38 8.12 -30.54
N SER A 115 8.44 8.25 -31.86
CA SER A 115 7.67 7.36 -32.73
C SER A 115 8.20 5.92 -32.64
N SER A 116 7.35 4.92 -32.88
CA SER A 116 7.79 3.52 -32.85
C SER A 116 8.85 3.20 -33.91
N PHE A 117 9.01 4.03 -34.95
CA PHE A 117 10.09 3.98 -35.92
C PHE A 117 11.42 4.52 -35.34
N GLU A 118 11.41 5.73 -34.77
CA GLU A 118 12.59 6.32 -34.11
C GLU A 118 13.11 5.42 -32.98
N ALA A 119 12.22 4.88 -32.15
CA ALA A 119 12.57 3.95 -31.07
C ALA A 119 13.26 2.68 -31.59
N ARG A 120 12.83 2.13 -32.73
CA ARG A 120 13.52 1.01 -33.40
C ARG A 120 14.90 1.42 -33.91
N GLY A 121 15.04 2.61 -34.49
CA GLY A 121 16.33 3.15 -34.94
C GLY A 121 17.34 3.30 -33.80
N ILE A 122 16.91 3.88 -32.67
CA ILE A 122 17.75 4.03 -31.47
C ILE A 122 18.20 2.66 -30.96
N LEU A 123 17.27 1.72 -30.75
CA LEU A 123 17.61 0.36 -30.27
C LEU A 123 18.50 -0.40 -31.27
N SER A 124 18.37 -0.15 -32.58
CA SER A 124 19.28 -0.69 -33.61
C SER A 124 20.73 -0.24 -33.39
N ASN A 125 20.95 1.03 -33.04
CA ASN A 125 22.29 1.54 -32.74
C ASN A 125 22.91 0.85 -31.52
N PHE A 126 22.13 0.59 -30.47
CA PHE A 126 22.58 -0.19 -29.29
C PHE A 126 22.92 -1.68 -29.60
N ILE A 127 22.46 -2.22 -30.73
CA ILE A 127 22.83 -3.57 -31.21
C ILE A 127 24.12 -3.49 -32.03
N PHE A 128 24.16 -2.64 -33.06
CA PHE A 128 25.18 -2.66 -34.10
C PHE A 128 26.39 -1.77 -33.87
N ASP A 129 26.30 -0.71 -33.06
CA ASP A 129 27.45 0.15 -32.73
C ASP A 129 28.19 -0.38 -31.49
N PRO A 130 29.44 -0.87 -31.60
CA PRO A 130 30.21 -1.39 -30.46
C PRO A 130 30.48 -0.36 -29.37
N SER A 131 30.38 0.94 -29.66
CA SER A 131 30.55 2.02 -28.68
C SER A 131 29.29 2.31 -27.85
N LEU A 132 28.12 1.87 -28.33
CA LEU A 132 26.83 2.00 -27.65
C LEU A 132 26.35 0.70 -26.99
N GLN A 133 26.97 -0.45 -27.27
CA GLN A 133 26.58 -1.74 -26.67
C GLN A 133 26.54 -1.68 -25.14
N SER A 134 25.34 -1.89 -24.59
CA SER A 134 25.08 -1.87 -23.16
C SER A 134 25.05 -3.29 -22.58
N ALA A 135 25.68 -3.46 -21.41
CA ALA A 135 25.51 -4.67 -20.58
C ALA A 135 24.18 -4.66 -19.80
N LEU A 136 23.57 -3.48 -19.63
CA LEU A 136 22.23 -3.32 -19.06
C LEU A 136 21.16 -3.35 -20.16
N PRO A 137 19.94 -3.86 -19.89
CA PRO A 137 18.78 -3.70 -20.76
C PRO A 137 18.54 -2.25 -21.16
N VAL A 138 18.12 -2.01 -22.41
CA VAL A 138 17.83 -0.67 -22.94
C VAL A 138 16.36 -0.62 -23.37
N PHE A 139 15.64 0.42 -22.97
CA PHE A 139 14.23 0.65 -23.29
C PHE A 139 14.02 2.05 -23.88
N CYS A 140 13.10 2.17 -24.83
CA CYS A 140 12.68 3.43 -25.44
C CYS A 140 11.16 3.59 -25.28
N LEU A 141 10.73 4.77 -24.81
CA LEU A 141 9.32 5.12 -24.75
C LEU A 141 8.81 5.50 -26.15
N ALA A 142 7.70 4.88 -26.56
CA ALA A 142 7.04 5.10 -27.84
C ALA A 142 5.64 5.74 -27.64
N ASP A 143 5.18 6.46 -28.65
CA ASP A 143 3.96 7.29 -28.62
C ASP A 143 2.65 6.52 -28.72
N ALA A 144 2.71 5.23 -29.09
CA ALA A 144 1.55 4.38 -29.39
C ALA A 144 0.64 4.90 -30.52
N GLU A 145 1.16 5.74 -31.42
CA GLU A 145 0.45 6.18 -32.65
C GLU A 145 0.53 5.13 -33.78
N ASP A 146 1.37 4.10 -33.66
CA ASP A 146 1.39 2.98 -34.61
C ASP A 146 0.16 2.07 -34.50
N GLY A 147 -0.17 1.35 -35.57
CA GLY A 147 -1.38 0.50 -35.64
C GLY A 147 -1.44 -0.64 -34.61
N GLU A 148 -0.33 -0.92 -33.92
CA GLU A 148 -0.23 -1.91 -32.85
C GLU A 148 -0.27 -1.27 -31.44
N ARG A 149 -0.28 0.07 -31.35
CA ARG A 149 -0.20 0.88 -30.11
C ARG A 149 0.99 0.54 -29.22
N THR A 150 2.17 0.46 -29.82
CA THR A 150 3.46 0.25 -29.14
C THR A 150 3.80 1.43 -28.24
N SER A 151 3.82 1.22 -26.92
CA SER A 151 4.18 2.25 -25.93
C SER A 151 5.61 2.09 -25.37
N VAL A 152 6.18 0.88 -25.41
CA VAL A 152 7.58 0.65 -25.05
C VAL A 152 8.21 -0.39 -25.99
N LEU A 153 9.43 -0.13 -26.42
CA LEU A 153 10.32 -1.12 -27.03
C LEU A 153 11.58 -1.27 -26.18
N GLY A 154 12.25 -2.42 -26.24
CA GLY A 154 13.54 -2.58 -25.59
C GLY A 154 14.32 -3.82 -26.02
N ILE A 155 15.56 -3.90 -25.54
CA ILE A 155 16.49 -5.00 -25.80
C ILE A 155 17.31 -5.35 -24.55
N GLU A 156 17.75 -6.60 -24.46
CA GLU A 156 18.71 -7.08 -23.46
C GLU A 156 19.65 -8.13 -24.08
N LYS A 157 20.94 -8.06 -23.73
CA LYS A 157 21.94 -9.02 -24.21
C LYS A 157 21.97 -10.24 -23.27
N GLY A 158 21.55 -11.38 -23.79
CA GLY A 158 21.52 -12.65 -23.06
C GLY A 158 22.90 -13.26 -22.84
N ARG A 159 22.98 -14.25 -21.95
CA ARG A 159 24.25 -14.87 -21.50
C ARG A 159 25.04 -15.53 -22.63
N ASN A 160 24.37 -16.02 -23.67
CA ASN A 160 24.99 -16.73 -24.80
C ASN A 160 25.14 -15.85 -26.05
N ASN A 161 25.24 -14.52 -25.89
CA ASN A 161 25.21 -13.54 -26.99
C ASN A 161 23.87 -13.50 -27.77
N GLU A 162 22.82 -14.07 -27.19
CA GLU A 162 21.42 -13.90 -27.58
C GLU A 162 20.98 -12.43 -27.45
N LEU A 163 20.04 -11.99 -28.28
CA LEU A 163 19.35 -10.71 -28.14
C LEU A 163 17.90 -10.96 -27.73
N ILE A 164 17.56 -10.60 -26.50
CA ILE A 164 16.18 -10.59 -26.03
C ILE A 164 15.55 -9.26 -26.45
N ARG A 165 14.45 -9.32 -27.20
CA ARG A 165 13.66 -8.17 -27.64
C ARG A 165 12.40 -8.05 -26.79
N TYR A 166 12.05 -6.82 -26.40
CA TYR A 166 10.88 -6.48 -25.61
C TYR A 166 9.94 -5.54 -26.38
N LYS A 167 8.64 -5.79 -26.28
CA LYS A 167 7.56 -4.92 -26.79
C LYS A 167 6.44 -4.84 -25.76
N ILE A 168 5.97 -3.63 -25.48
CA ILE A 168 4.76 -3.38 -24.69
C ILE A 168 3.79 -2.57 -25.56
N THR A 169 2.56 -3.06 -25.71
CA THR A 169 1.47 -2.35 -26.41
C THR A 169 0.32 -2.06 -25.46
N VAL A 170 -0.35 -0.92 -25.64
CA VAL A 170 -1.44 -0.47 -24.76
C VAL A 170 -2.74 -0.24 -25.55
N ALA A 171 -3.83 -0.86 -25.09
CA ALA A 171 -5.15 -0.78 -25.71
C ALA A 171 -6.23 -0.54 -24.65
N GLY A 172 -7.45 -0.22 -25.10
CA GLY A 172 -8.56 0.10 -24.21
C GLY A 172 -9.12 1.51 -24.40
N PRO A 173 -10.15 1.87 -23.60
CA PRO A 173 -10.87 0.98 -22.67
C PRO A 173 -11.81 0.01 -23.41
N ILE A 174 -11.62 -1.31 -23.24
CA ILE A 174 -12.44 -2.36 -23.88
C ILE A 174 -13.24 -3.17 -22.84
N THR A 175 -14.19 -3.98 -23.31
CA THR A 175 -15.00 -4.89 -22.50
C THR A 175 -14.36 -6.27 -22.35
N SER A 176 -14.80 -7.07 -21.38
CA SER A 176 -14.34 -8.46 -21.19
C SER A 176 -14.74 -9.42 -22.32
N THR A 177 -15.68 -8.99 -23.16
CA THR A 177 -16.22 -9.68 -24.33
C THR A 177 -15.40 -9.48 -25.61
N ASP A 178 -14.39 -8.61 -25.61
CA ASP A 178 -13.55 -8.33 -26.79
C ASP A 178 -12.78 -9.59 -27.27
N PRO A 179 -12.79 -9.92 -28.58
CA PRO A 179 -12.21 -11.15 -29.09
C PRO A 179 -10.68 -11.21 -28.97
N THR A 180 -9.99 -10.07 -28.92
CA THR A 180 -8.52 -9.98 -28.96
C THR A 180 -7.88 -10.29 -27.60
N ILE A 181 -8.64 -10.26 -26.51
CA ILE A 181 -8.17 -10.65 -25.16
C ILE A 181 -8.58 -12.08 -24.78
N GLN A 182 -9.38 -12.76 -25.60
CA GLN A 182 -9.83 -14.13 -25.29
C GLN A 182 -8.64 -15.10 -25.27
N LEU A 183 -8.67 -16.03 -24.31
CA LEU A 183 -7.56 -16.96 -24.10
C LEU A 183 -7.21 -17.76 -25.36
N ASP A 184 -8.18 -18.13 -26.19
CA ASP A 184 -7.91 -18.92 -27.39
C ASP A 184 -7.26 -18.10 -28.52
N HIS A 185 -7.53 -16.78 -28.57
CA HIS A 185 -6.80 -15.86 -29.44
C HIS A 185 -5.35 -15.72 -28.98
N LEU A 186 -5.13 -15.49 -27.67
CA LEU A 186 -3.79 -15.35 -27.10
C LEU A 186 -2.97 -16.66 -27.17
N LYS A 187 -3.61 -17.83 -27.05
CA LYS A 187 -3.00 -19.15 -27.32
C LYS A 187 -2.57 -19.28 -28.79
N SER A 188 -3.42 -18.85 -29.72
CA SER A 188 -3.11 -18.87 -31.16
C SER A 188 -1.95 -17.93 -31.52
N GLU A 189 -1.92 -16.73 -30.91
CA GLU A 189 -0.80 -15.78 -31.01
C GLU A 189 0.49 -16.40 -30.49
N MET A 190 0.47 -17.02 -29.29
CA MET A 190 1.63 -17.69 -28.70
C MET A 190 2.14 -18.86 -29.56
N ALA A 191 1.24 -19.70 -30.09
CA ALA A 191 1.59 -20.80 -30.99
C ALA A 191 2.23 -20.29 -32.30
N PHE A 192 1.69 -19.21 -32.88
CA PHE A 192 2.26 -18.57 -34.07
C PHE A 192 3.64 -17.94 -33.82
N LEU A 193 3.86 -17.31 -32.65
CA LEU A 193 5.13 -16.68 -32.29
C LEU A 193 6.28 -17.67 -32.02
N THR A 194 5.93 -18.91 -31.65
CA THR A 194 6.86 -19.99 -31.25
C THR A 194 7.02 -21.10 -32.27
N ASN A 195 6.01 -21.32 -33.11
CA ASN A 195 5.81 -22.56 -33.90
C ASN A 195 5.70 -23.83 -33.02
N VAL A 196 5.22 -23.71 -31.78
CA VAL A 196 5.08 -24.82 -30.82
C VAL A 196 3.72 -24.75 -30.12
N GLU A 197 2.98 -25.86 -30.12
CA GLU A 197 1.65 -25.95 -29.49
C GLU A 197 1.72 -26.12 -27.96
N GLU A 198 2.84 -26.63 -27.42
CA GLU A 198 3.06 -26.78 -25.99
C GLU A 198 3.73 -25.56 -25.36
N PHE A 199 2.98 -24.84 -24.52
CA PHE A 199 3.50 -23.76 -23.67
C PHE A 199 2.82 -23.76 -22.30
N SER A 200 3.54 -23.30 -21.29
CA SER A 200 2.99 -23.14 -19.94
C SER A 200 2.12 -21.89 -19.87
N THR A 201 0.96 -22.00 -19.19
CA THR A 201 0.05 -20.85 -18.95
C THR A 201 -0.18 -20.64 -17.45
N ARG A 202 -0.05 -19.40 -17.01
CA ARG A 202 -0.32 -18.93 -15.65
C ARG A 202 -1.32 -17.79 -15.69
N ALA A 203 -2.20 -17.70 -14.70
CA ALA A 203 -2.93 -16.49 -14.39
C ALA A 203 -2.43 -15.88 -13.07
N VAL A 204 -2.52 -14.55 -12.98
CA VAL A 204 -2.25 -13.74 -11.79
C VAL A 204 -3.39 -12.74 -11.66
N ALA A 205 -3.98 -12.59 -10.46
CA ALA A 205 -5.04 -11.62 -10.22
C ALA A 205 -4.83 -10.87 -8.91
N THR A 206 -5.02 -9.56 -8.97
CA THR A 206 -4.99 -8.65 -7.83
C THR A 206 -6.42 -8.19 -7.52
N TYR A 207 -6.81 -8.35 -6.26
CA TYR A 207 -8.09 -7.86 -5.74
C TYR A 207 -7.81 -6.85 -4.62
N GLU A 208 -8.37 -5.65 -4.73
CA GLU A 208 -8.48 -4.72 -3.61
C GLU A 208 -9.76 -5.10 -2.84
N ALA A 209 -9.57 -5.69 -1.66
CA ALA A 209 -10.66 -6.20 -0.81
C ALA A 209 -11.14 -5.15 0.20
N TYR A 210 -10.25 -4.22 0.59
CA TYR A 210 -10.54 -3.07 1.43
C TYR A 210 -9.57 -1.92 1.13
N ARG A 211 -10.08 -0.69 1.20
CA ARG A 211 -9.30 0.55 1.29
C ARG A 211 -10.00 1.48 2.28
N GLY A 212 -9.27 1.94 3.29
CA GLY A 212 -9.70 2.96 4.24
C GLY A 212 -8.73 4.14 4.17
N VAL A 213 -9.23 5.37 4.26
CA VAL A 213 -8.42 6.59 4.12
C VAL A 213 -8.63 7.47 5.34
N ASN A 214 -7.55 7.90 5.99
CA ASN A 214 -7.66 8.89 7.05
C ASN A 214 -7.98 10.27 6.44
N VAL A 215 -9.15 10.83 6.76
CA VAL A 215 -9.58 12.15 6.28
C VAL A 215 -8.93 13.29 7.09
N ASN A 216 -8.32 12.98 8.25
CA ASN A 216 -7.90 13.97 9.24
C ASN A 216 -6.38 14.23 9.29
N SER A 217 -5.60 13.88 8.26
CA SER A 217 -4.14 14.09 8.22
C SER A 217 -3.69 14.95 7.02
N ASP A 218 -3.58 16.27 7.24
CA ASP A 218 -3.31 17.32 6.23
C ASP A 218 -2.01 17.18 5.40
N THR A 219 -1.08 16.29 5.77
CA THR A 219 0.26 16.22 5.16
C THR A 219 0.72 14.83 4.72
N ASP A 220 -0.02 13.76 5.03
CA ASP A 220 0.23 12.41 4.52
C ASP A 220 -1.07 11.59 4.54
N THR A 221 -1.51 11.09 3.38
CA THR A 221 -2.72 10.25 3.30
C THR A 221 -2.38 8.81 3.65
N SER A 222 -2.33 8.51 4.95
CA SER A 222 -2.14 7.15 5.44
C SER A 222 -3.37 6.29 5.13
N GLU A 223 -3.22 5.35 4.20
CA GLU A 223 -4.27 4.43 3.77
C GLU A 223 -4.16 3.06 4.47
N ALA A 224 -5.27 2.60 5.05
CA ALA A 224 -5.48 1.18 5.31
C ALA A 224 -5.80 0.46 3.99
N PHE A 225 -5.29 -0.76 3.81
CA PHE A 225 -5.80 -1.62 2.74
C PHE A 225 -5.67 -3.11 3.04
N VAL A 226 -6.49 -3.90 2.36
CA VAL A 226 -6.37 -5.36 2.24
C VAL A 226 -6.32 -5.69 0.75
N ARG A 227 -5.21 -6.26 0.29
CA ARG A 227 -5.00 -6.70 -1.09
C ARG A 227 -4.71 -8.20 -1.14
N LEU A 228 -5.27 -8.87 -2.14
CA LEU A 228 -5.01 -10.28 -2.44
C LEU A 228 -4.29 -10.41 -3.78
N GLU A 229 -3.12 -11.05 -3.80
CA GLU A 229 -2.38 -11.43 -5.00
C GLU A 229 -2.49 -12.95 -5.20
N CYS A 230 -3.35 -13.39 -6.11
CA CYS A 230 -3.61 -14.80 -6.38
C CYS A 230 -2.89 -15.25 -7.66
N SER A 231 -2.38 -16.49 -7.72
CA SER A 231 -1.88 -17.06 -8.99
C SER A 231 -2.15 -18.56 -9.12
N TRP A 232 -2.58 -18.97 -10.32
CA TRP A 232 -2.94 -20.35 -10.67
C TRP A 232 -2.41 -20.71 -12.06
N LYS A 233 -2.43 -22.00 -12.40
CA LYS A 233 -2.01 -22.52 -13.72
C LYS A 233 -3.23 -22.80 -14.58
N ASN A 234 -3.03 -22.81 -15.90
CA ASN A 234 -4.00 -23.27 -16.90
C ASN A 234 -5.41 -22.66 -16.72
N PRO A 235 -5.54 -21.32 -16.79
CA PRO A 235 -6.85 -20.66 -16.73
C PRO A 235 -7.76 -21.13 -17.88
N SER A 236 -9.05 -21.28 -17.57
CA SER A 236 -10.08 -21.73 -18.52
C SER A 236 -10.72 -20.57 -19.29
N LYS A 237 -10.82 -19.39 -18.69
CA LYS A 237 -11.41 -18.18 -19.27
C LYS A 237 -10.70 -16.90 -18.83
N VAL A 238 -10.94 -15.82 -19.55
CA VAL A 238 -10.53 -14.46 -19.15
C VAL A 238 -11.35 -14.04 -17.91
N LEU A 239 -10.72 -13.30 -16.99
CA LEU A 239 -11.32 -12.92 -15.69
C LEU A 239 -11.85 -14.12 -14.87
N GLU A 240 -11.27 -15.31 -15.02
CA GLU A 240 -11.54 -16.45 -14.13
C GLU A 240 -11.14 -16.12 -12.67
N LEU A 241 -11.87 -16.67 -11.70
CA LEU A 241 -11.48 -16.66 -10.29
C LEU A 241 -10.36 -17.69 -10.05
N PRO A 242 -9.48 -17.46 -9.05
CA PRO A 242 -8.40 -18.39 -8.75
C PRO A 242 -8.91 -19.77 -8.34
N HIS A 243 -8.28 -20.83 -8.85
CA HIS A 243 -8.65 -22.20 -8.52
C HIS A 243 -8.46 -22.49 -7.02
N ILE A 244 -9.39 -23.20 -6.40
CA ILE A 244 -9.42 -23.50 -4.94
C ILE A 244 -8.13 -24.17 -4.41
N ALA A 245 -7.40 -24.91 -5.26
CA ALA A 245 -6.13 -25.55 -4.90
C ALA A 245 -4.91 -24.61 -4.92
N SER A 246 -5.09 -23.33 -5.27
CA SER A 246 -4.02 -22.35 -5.44
C SER A 246 -3.68 -21.64 -4.12
N GLN A 247 -2.59 -20.87 -4.13
CA GLN A 247 -2.22 -19.97 -3.04
C GLN A 247 -2.52 -18.51 -3.41
N ALA A 248 -2.85 -17.72 -2.41
CA ALA A 248 -3.00 -16.28 -2.46
C ALA A 248 -2.07 -15.63 -1.43
N LYS A 249 -1.28 -14.65 -1.87
CA LYS A 249 -0.55 -13.76 -0.96
C LYS A 249 -1.51 -12.68 -0.49
N VAL A 250 -1.76 -12.64 0.80
CA VAL A 250 -2.54 -11.59 1.47
C VAL A 250 -1.58 -10.48 1.89
N ILE A 251 -1.92 -9.23 1.61
CA ILE A 251 -1.16 -8.04 2.02
C ILE A 251 -2.11 -7.12 2.76
N ILE A 252 -1.76 -6.75 3.99
CA ILE A 252 -2.59 -5.90 4.86
C ILE A 252 -1.74 -4.77 5.40
N ARG A 253 -2.22 -3.54 5.23
CA ARG A 253 -1.71 -2.36 5.94
C ARG A 253 -2.79 -1.90 6.92
N PRO A 254 -2.61 -2.06 8.23
CA PRO A 254 -3.54 -1.56 9.23
C PRO A 254 -3.37 -0.05 9.42
N LEU A 255 -4.46 0.65 9.75
CA LEU A 255 -4.45 2.06 10.17
C LEU A 255 -4.94 2.12 11.63
N PRO A 256 -4.03 2.22 12.62
CA PRO A 256 -4.42 2.29 14.02
C PRO A 256 -5.33 3.49 14.30
N GLY A 257 -6.50 3.24 14.89
CA GLY A 257 -7.49 4.28 15.20
C GLY A 257 -8.49 4.62 14.11
N GLU A 258 -8.59 3.80 13.05
CA GLU A 258 -9.72 3.85 12.12
C GLU A 258 -11.05 3.66 12.89
N THR A 259 -11.95 4.64 12.85
CA THR A 259 -13.22 4.63 13.62
C THR A 259 -14.21 3.55 13.18
N CYS A 260 -13.96 2.90 12.03
CA CYS A 260 -14.72 1.77 11.52
C CYS A 260 -14.06 0.41 11.82
N SER A 261 -12.97 0.37 12.60
CA SER A 261 -12.35 -0.87 13.08
C SER A 261 -13.05 -1.37 14.35
N GLY A 262 -13.35 -2.67 14.41
CA GLY A 262 -13.80 -3.32 15.65
C GLY A 262 -12.76 -3.27 16.79
N ALA A 263 -11.52 -2.88 16.48
CA ALA A 263 -10.46 -2.64 17.46
C ALA A 263 -10.36 -1.16 17.91
N TYR A 264 -11.24 -0.26 17.44
CA TYR A 264 -11.20 1.17 17.75
C TYR A 264 -11.29 1.46 19.26
N GLU A 265 -12.16 0.77 20.00
CA GLU A 265 -12.33 0.99 21.44
C GLU A 265 -11.05 0.67 22.24
N ILE A 266 -10.41 -0.47 21.95
CA ILE A 266 -9.15 -0.87 22.59
C ILE A 266 -7.95 -0.02 22.10
N TRP A 267 -7.94 0.41 20.83
CA TRP A 267 -7.01 1.43 20.35
C TRP A 267 -7.17 2.75 21.11
N ARG A 268 -8.40 3.23 21.33
CA ARG A 268 -8.65 4.48 22.07
C ARG A 268 -8.10 4.39 23.49
N GLN A 269 -8.28 3.25 24.15
CA GLN A 269 -7.73 2.99 25.48
C GLN A 269 -6.19 2.99 25.49
N LEU A 270 -5.55 2.36 24.50
CA LEU A 270 -4.10 2.43 24.32
C LEU A 270 -3.61 3.86 24.04
N ASN A 271 -4.35 4.62 23.24
CA ASN A 271 -4.05 6.01 22.94
C ASN A 271 -4.16 6.91 24.19
N THR A 272 -5.14 6.68 25.06
CA THR A 272 -5.24 7.36 26.37
C THR A 272 -4.02 7.05 27.25
N LEU A 273 -3.54 5.79 27.29
CA LEU A 273 -2.28 5.47 27.97
C LEU A 273 -1.07 6.18 27.35
N GLN A 274 -0.97 6.24 26.02
CA GLN A 274 0.11 6.98 25.35
C GLN A 274 0.12 8.46 25.76
N HIS A 275 -1.05 9.10 25.87
CA HIS A 275 -1.16 10.48 26.33
C HIS A 275 -0.76 10.64 27.81
N LEU A 276 -1.19 9.73 28.69
CA LEU A 276 -0.80 9.75 30.11
C LEU A 276 0.71 9.54 30.31
N ILE A 277 1.33 8.64 29.55
CA ILE A 277 2.77 8.35 29.64
C ILE A 277 3.59 9.54 29.12
N LYS A 278 3.23 10.11 27.96
CA LYS A 278 3.86 11.35 27.45
C LYS A 278 3.70 12.51 28.45
N GLY A 279 2.52 12.66 29.04
CA GLY A 279 2.24 13.69 30.05
C GLY A 279 2.95 13.47 31.39
N LEU A 280 3.39 12.25 31.70
CA LEU A 280 4.26 11.95 32.84
C LEU A 280 5.71 12.37 32.57
N GLU A 281 6.18 12.26 31.32
CA GLU A 281 7.53 12.68 30.90
C GLU A 281 7.64 14.20 30.70
N SER A 282 6.62 14.84 30.12
CA SER A 282 6.58 16.31 29.93
C SER A 282 6.13 17.09 31.18
N LEU A 283 5.49 16.41 32.14
CA LEU A 283 4.69 16.99 33.24
C LEU A 283 3.43 17.76 32.77
N GLU A 284 3.08 17.69 31.48
CA GLU A 284 1.91 18.33 30.87
C GLU A 284 0.88 17.26 30.44
N ILE A 285 -0.11 16.99 31.30
CA ILE A 285 -1.17 16.01 31.02
C ILE A 285 -2.38 16.69 30.40
N VAL A 286 -2.77 16.23 29.22
CA VAL A 286 -4.04 16.58 28.57
C VAL A 286 -5.16 15.72 29.14
N TRP A 287 -6.15 16.35 29.76
CA TRP A 287 -7.31 15.68 30.35
C TRP A 287 -8.49 15.67 29.39
N PHE A 288 -9.12 14.50 29.21
CA PHE A 288 -10.28 14.34 28.33
C PHE A 288 -11.57 14.70 29.10
N VAL A 289 -12.18 15.84 28.77
CA VAL A 289 -13.37 16.33 29.47
C VAL A 289 -14.65 15.76 28.83
N LYS A 290 -15.19 14.68 29.40
CA LYS A 290 -16.59 14.27 29.15
C LYS A 290 -17.56 15.18 29.91
N ALA A 291 -18.61 15.64 29.24
CA ALA A 291 -19.69 16.43 29.85
C ALA A 291 -20.70 15.55 30.62
N SER A 292 -20.24 14.80 31.63
CA SER A 292 -21.15 14.09 32.55
C SER A 292 -21.91 15.08 33.44
N GLN A 293 -23.18 14.81 33.71
CA GLN A 293 -23.98 15.55 34.69
C GLN A 293 -23.84 15.00 36.12
N LYS A 294 -23.22 13.83 36.28
CA LYS A 294 -23.00 13.17 37.58
C LYS A 294 -21.63 13.57 38.12
N THR A 295 -21.48 13.65 39.44
CA THR A 295 -20.15 13.86 40.02
C THR A 295 -19.34 12.56 40.02
N LEU A 296 -18.03 12.65 39.77
CA LEU A 296 -17.12 11.50 39.74
C LEU A 296 -17.14 10.69 41.06
N ARG A 297 -17.41 11.35 42.19
CA ARG A 297 -17.65 10.70 43.49
C ARG A 297 -18.85 9.74 43.45
N GLU A 298 -19.99 10.15 42.90
CA GLU A 298 -21.16 9.26 42.81
C GLU A 298 -20.93 8.09 41.86
N GLU A 299 -20.12 8.27 40.82
CA GLU A 299 -19.77 7.20 39.87
C GLU A 299 -18.86 6.17 40.55
N ILE A 300 -17.92 6.62 41.40
CA ILE A 300 -17.11 5.75 42.27
C ILE A 300 -17.99 5.01 43.31
N ASP A 301 -18.91 5.69 44.00
CA ASP A 301 -19.83 5.04 44.96
C ASP A 301 -20.71 3.98 44.28
N LYS A 302 -21.20 4.24 43.06
CA LYS A 302 -21.98 3.28 42.26
C LYS A 302 -21.12 2.08 41.85
N LEU A 303 -19.89 2.31 41.41
CA LEU A 303 -18.96 1.25 41.01
C LEU A 303 -18.59 0.35 42.19
N ILE A 304 -18.25 0.92 43.35
CA ILE A 304 -17.97 0.16 44.57
C ILE A 304 -19.22 -0.64 44.98
N ALA A 305 -20.39 -0.02 45.01
CA ALA A 305 -21.63 -0.71 45.40
C ALA A 305 -21.97 -1.93 44.52
N ALA A 306 -21.68 -1.87 43.21
CA ALA A 306 -21.84 -3.01 42.31
C ALA A 306 -20.83 -4.14 42.63
N PHE A 307 -19.55 -3.79 42.79
CA PHE A 307 -18.47 -4.74 43.10
C PHE A 307 -18.46 -5.27 44.54
N CYS A 308 -19.34 -4.79 45.42
CA CYS A 308 -19.57 -5.31 46.77
C CYS A 308 -20.81 -6.21 46.90
N LYS A 309 -21.66 -6.26 45.87
CA LYS A 309 -22.94 -7.02 45.88
C LYS A 309 -23.02 -8.15 44.86
N ASP A 310 -22.01 -8.27 44.00
CA ASP A 310 -22.06 -9.03 42.74
C ASP A 310 -23.17 -8.55 41.77
N ASP A 311 -23.61 -7.29 41.93
CA ASP A 311 -24.51 -6.56 41.02
C ASP A 311 -23.81 -6.17 39.69
N THR A 312 -22.72 -6.85 39.33
CA THR A 312 -21.85 -6.52 38.18
C THR A 312 -22.58 -6.52 36.84
N TYR A 313 -23.67 -7.29 36.73
CA TYR A 313 -24.60 -7.28 35.60
C TYR A 313 -25.25 -5.91 35.34
N GLN A 314 -25.37 -5.04 36.36
CA GLN A 314 -25.93 -3.69 36.21
C GLN A 314 -24.92 -2.65 35.68
N LEU A 315 -23.62 -3.00 35.63
CA LEU A 315 -22.58 -2.18 34.98
C LEU A 315 -22.55 -2.38 33.46
N LYS A 316 -23.19 -3.46 32.96
CA LYS A 316 -23.47 -3.61 31.53
C LYS A 316 -24.59 -2.64 31.15
N GLU A 317 -24.24 -1.49 30.61
CA GLU A 317 -25.23 -0.68 29.89
C GLU A 317 -25.89 -1.53 28.80
N LYS A 318 -27.20 -1.33 28.59
CA LYS A 318 -27.94 -1.91 27.46
C LYS A 318 -27.52 -1.24 26.16
N VAL A 319 -26.31 -1.52 25.69
CA VAL A 319 -25.94 -1.24 24.31
C VAL A 319 -26.58 -2.33 23.45
N GLU A 320 -27.82 -2.09 23.03
CA GLU A 320 -28.50 -2.88 22.00
C GLU A 320 -27.87 -2.54 20.63
N VAL A 321 -26.58 -2.85 20.48
CA VAL A 321 -25.92 -2.93 19.16
C VAL A 321 -26.51 -4.15 18.45
N GLU A 322 -26.92 -4.01 17.20
CA GLU A 322 -27.17 -5.16 16.33
C GLU A 322 -25.85 -5.95 16.22
N GLU A 323 -25.81 -7.20 16.67
CA GLU A 323 -24.56 -7.92 16.93
C GLU A 323 -23.62 -8.00 15.72
N LEU A 324 -22.70 -7.03 15.60
CA LEU A 324 -21.66 -7.03 14.60
C LEU A 324 -20.64 -8.11 14.96
N TYR A 325 -20.56 -9.15 14.12
CA TYR A 325 -19.74 -10.35 14.34
C TYR A 325 -18.26 -10.08 14.65
N ASP A 326 -17.73 -8.89 14.32
CA ASP A 326 -16.36 -8.48 14.65
C ASP A 326 -16.21 -8.02 16.12
N GLU A 327 -17.24 -7.40 16.72
CA GLU A 327 -17.21 -6.90 18.10
C GLU A 327 -17.14 -8.04 19.11
N GLN A 328 -17.76 -9.18 18.83
CA GLN A 328 -17.71 -10.37 19.70
C GLN A 328 -16.31 -11.02 19.74
N LEU A 329 -15.46 -10.80 18.73
CA LEU A 329 -14.10 -11.34 18.68
C LEU A 329 -13.08 -10.42 19.38
N ILE A 330 -13.28 -9.10 19.31
CA ILE A 330 -12.27 -8.10 19.71
C ILE A 330 -12.64 -7.38 21.02
N TYR A 331 -13.93 -7.25 21.31
CA TYR A 331 -14.44 -6.49 22.46
C TYR A 331 -15.18 -7.41 23.45
N ASN A 332 -15.57 -6.85 24.60
CA ASN A 332 -16.27 -7.58 25.68
C ASN A 332 -15.45 -8.71 26.36
N ARG A 333 -14.27 -8.40 26.91
CA ARG A 333 -13.65 -9.30 27.91
C ARG A 333 -14.58 -9.47 29.11
N THR A 334 -14.90 -10.70 29.47
CA THR A 334 -15.50 -11.03 30.77
C THR A 334 -14.74 -12.18 31.43
N PRO A 335 -14.48 -12.14 32.76
CA PRO A 335 -14.78 -11.06 33.70
C PRO A 335 -13.80 -9.87 33.62
N MET A 336 -14.23 -8.75 34.21
CA MET A 336 -13.42 -7.56 34.53
C MET A 336 -13.55 -7.30 36.04
N ASP A 337 -12.48 -6.86 36.70
CA ASP A 337 -12.50 -6.53 38.14
C ASP A 337 -12.82 -5.05 38.41
N PHE A 338 -12.87 -4.68 39.68
CA PHE A 338 -13.07 -3.31 40.12
C PHE A 338 -11.96 -2.35 39.61
N ILE A 339 -10.72 -2.83 39.46
CA ILE A 339 -9.59 -2.03 38.96
C ILE A 339 -9.74 -1.73 37.47
N ASP A 340 -10.11 -2.74 36.68
CA ASP A 340 -10.36 -2.62 35.24
C ASP A 340 -11.39 -1.50 34.96
N HIS A 341 -12.51 -1.49 35.67
CA HIS A 341 -13.57 -0.47 35.55
C HIS A 341 -13.20 0.88 36.15
N LEU A 342 -12.51 0.90 37.30
CA LEU A 342 -12.06 2.15 37.92
C LEU A 342 -11.08 2.89 37.01
N TRP A 343 -10.22 2.16 36.29
CA TRP A 343 -9.35 2.75 35.29
C TRP A 343 -10.14 3.38 34.13
N GLU A 344 -11.13 2.68 33.57
CA GLU A 344 -11.97 3.24 32.50
C GLU A 344 -12.76 4.48 32.96
N LEU A 345 -13.24 4.49 34.20
CA LEU A 345 -13.92 5.64 34.81
C LEU A 345 -12.98 6.85 34.96
N LEU A 346 -11.84 6.67 35.63
CA LEU A 346 -10.91 7.77 35.92
C LEU A 346 -10.24 8.32 34.66
N SER A 347 -9.89 7.46 33.69
CA SER A 347 -9.23 7.86 32.45
C SER A 347 -10.13 8.65 31.49
N GLN A 348 -11.46 8.59 31.67
CA GLN A 348 -12.45 9.27 30.81
C GLN A 348 -13.15 10.46 31.48
N ASN A 349 -13.20 10.51 32.82
CA ASN A 349 -13.99 11.50 33.57
C ASN A 349 -13.17 12.42 34.51
N CYS A 350 -11.86 12.19 34.72
CA CYS A 350 -11.00 13.16 35.44
C CYS A 350 -10.72 14.39 34.56
N SER A 351 -11.05 15.60 35.04
CA SER A 351 -10.79 16.85 34.30
C SER A 351 -9.48 17.53 34.71
N SER A 352 -8.89 17.13 35.83
CA SER A 352 -7.63 17.67 36.36
C SER A 352 -6.83 16.66 37.16
N PHE A 353 -5.53 16.95 37.35
CA PHE A 353 -4.66 16.20 38.25
C PHE A 353 -5.19 16.16 39.70
N ASN A 354 -5.79 17.26 40.17
CA ASN A 354 -6.42 17.29 41.49
C ASN A 354 -7.62 16.33 41.58
N ASP A 355 -8.42 16.21 40.52
CA ASP A 355 -9.57 15.29 40.49
C ASP A 355 -9.09 13.85 40.62
N LEU A 356 -8.01 13.48 39.93
CA LEU A 356 -7.39 12.17 40.03
C LEU A 356 -6.88 11.90 41.45
N CYS A 357 -6.16 12.85 42.07
CA CYS A 357 -5.70 12.74 43.46
C CYS A 357 -6.86 12.51 44.44
N GLN A 358 -7.89 13.34 44.36
CA GLN A 358 -9.06 13.26 45.23
C GLN A 358 -9.85 11.95 45.01
N SER A 359 -9.97 11.51 43.76
CA SER A 359 -10.73 10.30 43.39
C SER A 359 -10.02 9.01 43.79
N LEU A 360 -8.71 8.90 43.58
CA LEU A 360 -7.91 7.76 44.05
C LEU A 360 -7.92 7.69 45.58
N GLN A 361 -7.70 8.82 46.27
CA GLN A 361 -7.67 8.83 47.73
C GLN A 361 -9.05 8.59 48.36
N TYR A 362 -10.13 9.09 47.74
CA TYR A 362 -11.50 8.76 48.13
C TYR A 362 -11.82 7.27 47.92
N THR A 363 -11.39 6.70 46.79
CA THR A 363 -11.56 5.26 46.51
C THR A 363 -10.86 4.40 47.56
N LEU A 364 -9.61 4.73 47.93
CA LEU A 364 -8.88 4.04 49.00
C LEU A 364 -9.56 4.17 50.37
N GLN A 365 -10.19 5.31 50.67
CA GLN A 365 -10.96 5.50 51.91
C GLN A 365 -12.26 4.67 51.92
N ARG A 366 -12.97 4.60 50.78
CA ARG A 366 -14.27 3.95 50.66
C ARG A 366 -14.13 2.42 50.61
N ALA A 367 -13.19 1.90 49.81
CA ALA A 367 -12.91 0.47 49.66
C ALA A 367 -12.49 -0.23 50.97
N LYS A 368 -11.98 0.52 51.95
CA LYS A 368 -11.70 0.03 53.32
C LYS A 368 -12.93 -0.33 54.14
N THR A 369 -14.11 0.12 53.73
CA THR A 369 -15.38 -0.13 54.42
C THR A 369 -16.22 -1.17 53.70
N ASP A 370 -16.29 -1.11 52.37
CA ASP A 370 -17.15 -2.00 51.58
C ASP A 370 -16.41 -3.20 50.97
N HIS A 371 -15.07 -3.16 50.86
CA HIS A 371 -14.21 -4.20 50.28
C HIS A 371 -14.64 -4.71 48.88
N PRO A 372 -14.62 -3.85 47.82
CA PRO A 372 -15.00 -4.23 46.47
C PRO A 372 -14.11 -5.33 45.88
N MET A 373 -14.70 -6.21 45.06
CA MET A 373 -14.00 -7.36 44.47
C MET A 373 -12.94 -6.94 43.43
N VAL A 374 -11.68 -7.18 43.77
CA VAL A 374 -10.48 -7.05 42.91
C VAL A 374 -9.90 -8.45 42.68
N PHE A 375 -9.32 -8.73 41.50
CA PHE A 375 -8.66 -10.04 41.31
C PHE A 375 -7.52 -10.22 42.32
N PHE A 376 -7.40 -11.43 42.90
CA PHE A 376 -6.49 -11.71 44.00
C PHE A 376 -5.01 -11.52 43.63
N ASP A 377 -4.68 -11.93 42.42
CA ASP A 377 -3.37 -11.86 41.77
C ASP A 377 -3.08 -10.49 41.12
N ASN A 378 -4.05 -9.56 41.04
CA ASN A 378 -3.89 -8.25 40.41
C ASN A 378 -2.58 -7.57 40.90
N PRO A 379 -1.56 -7.39 40.02
CA PRO A 379 -0.21 -7.05 40.43
C PRO A 379 -0.01 -5.55 40.70
N THR A 380 -0.97 -4.70 40.34
CA THR A 380 -0.83 -3.24 40.44
C THR A 380 -0.59 -2.76 41.87
N LYS A 381 0.20 -1.70 42.05
CA LYS A 381 0.41 -1.05 43.35
C LYS A 381 -0.91 -0.55 43.94
N PHE A 382 -1.82 -0.01 43.12
CA PHE A 382 -3.15 0.40 43.59
C PHE A 382 -4.00 -0.80 44.06
N GLY A 383 -4.02 -1.92 43.31
CA GLY A 383 -4.69 -3.16 43.73
C GLY A 383 -4.10 -3.76 45.01
N LYS A 384 -2.77 -3.67 45.19
CA LYS A 384 -2.09 -4.03 46.44
C LYS A 384 -2.54 -3.13 47.61
N MET A 385 -2.65 -1.81 47.39
CA MET A 385 -3.11 -0.86 48.40
C MET A 385 -4.57 -1.05 48.80
N LEU A 386 -5.47 -1.44 47.88
CA LEU A 386 -6.87 -1.78 48.22
C LEU A 386 -6.99 -3.03 49.10
N ARG A 387 -6.06 -3.99 48.97
CA ARG A 387 -6.02 -5.21 49.78
C ARG A 387 -5.28 -5.02 51.12
N GLN A 388 -4.65 -3.87 51.36
CA GLN A 388 -3.94 -3.55 52.59
C GLN A 388 -4.85 -2.84 53.62
N ASN A 389 -4.84 -3.33 54.85
CA ASN A 389 -5.62 -2.73 55.94
C ASN A 389 -4.96 -1.47 56.55
N ASP A 390 -3.70 -1.18 56.21
CA ASP A 390 -2.94 -0.01 56.66
C ASP A 390 -3.58 1.33 56.25
N ALA A 391 -3.30 2.42 56.98
CA ALA A 391 -3.88 3.72 56.69
C ALA A 391 -3.62 4.17 55.23
N PRO A 392 -4.58 4.84 54.55
CA PRO A 392 -4.37 5.24 53.15
C PRO A 392 -3.15 6.18 53.07
N PRO A 393 -2.14 5.88 52.24
CA PRO A 393 -1.00 6.78 52.09
C PRO A 393 -1.45 8.11 51.48
N GLN A 394 -0.70 9.18 51.77
CA GLN A 394 -0.83 10.43 51.03
C GLN A 394 -0.11 10.27 49.70
N LEU A 395 -0.86 10.29 48.60
CA LEU A 395 -0.30 10.28 47.25
C LEU A 395 0.45 11.59 47.00
N SER A 396 1.66 11.52 46.45
CA SER A 396 2.51 12.72 46.29
C SER A 396 3.36 12.70 45.03
N GLY A 397 3.78 13.89 44.56
CA GLY A 397 4.42 14.02 43.25
C GLY A 397 3.52 13.49 42.14
N MET A 398 4.12 12.84 41.14
CA MET A 398 3.38 12.24 40.01
C MET A 398 2.83 10.83 40.29
N GLU A 399 2.92 10.33 41.53
CA GLU A 399 2.44 8.99 41.92
C GLU A 399 0.97 8.69 41.51
N PRO A 400 -0.01 9.61 41.62
CA PRO A 400 -1.38 9.40 41.11
C PRO A 400 -1.44 8.98 39.64
N VAL A 401 -0.58 9.57 38.81
CA VAL A 401 -0.54 9.36 37.36
C VAL A 401 0.15 8.04 37.04
N SER A 402 1.26 7.73 37.72
CA SER A 402 1.93 6.43 37.62
C SER A 402 1.01 5.27 38.02
N LEU A 403 0.16 5.44 39.05
CA LEU A 403 -0.85 4.46 39.46
C LEU A 403 -1.93 4.27 38.37
N LEU A 404 -2.42 5.36 37.76
CA LEU A 404 -3.41 5.29 36.67
C LEU A 404 -2.83 4.62 35.41
N ILE A 405 -1.56 4.86 35.09
CA ILE A 405 -0.84 4.20 33.99
C ILE A 405 -0.67 2.70 34.29
N GLU A 406 -0.20 2.34 35.49
CA GLU A 406 -0.03 0.95 35.92
C GLU A 406 -1.34 0.15 35.86
N MET A 407 -2.45 0.75 36.32
CA MET A 407 -3.79 0.17 36.22
C MET A 407 -4.19 -0.09 34.77
N GLY A 408 -4.00 0.87 33.86
CA GLY A 408 -4.40 0.72 32.46
C GLY A 408 -3.53 -0.24 31.67
N ILE A 409 -2.22 -0.29 31.92
CA ILE A 409 -1.33 -1.28 31.30
C ILE A 409 -1.76 -2.70 31.69
N GLU A 410 -2.05 -2.93 32.98
CA GLU A 410 -2.53 -4.23 33.46
C GLU A 410 -3.92 -4.57 32.91
N LYS A 411 -4.82 -3.60 32.78
CA LYS A 411 -6.13 -3.74 32.13
C LYS A 411 -5.96 -4.19 30.67
N LEU A 412 -5.14 -3.49 29.88
CA LEU A 412 -4.89 -3.84 28.48
C LEU A 412 -4.10 -5.15 28.31
N LYS A 413 -3.17 -5.48 29.22
CA LYS A 413 -2.52 -6.81 29.23
C LYS A 413 -3.55 -7.93 29.23
N ARG A 414 -4.59 -7.82 30.08
CA ARG A 414 -5.69 -8.81 30.18
C ARG A 414 -6.62 -8.79 28.98
N ASP A 415 -6.93 -7.61 28.44
CA ASP A 415 -7.77 -7.48 27.24
C ASP A 415 -7.12 -8.18 26.04
N TYR A 416 -5.84 -7.90 25.76
CA TYR A 416 -5.11 -8.59 24.70
C TYR A 416 -4.95 -10.10 24.99
N LEU A 417 -4.72 -10.49 26.25
CA LEU A 417 -4.67 -11.90 26.64
C LEU A 417 -6.00 -12.62 26.36
N TYR A 418 -7.14 -11.94 26.58
CA TYR A 418 -8.47 -12.46 26.24
C TYR A 418 -8.70 -12.52 24.73
N ILE A 419 -8.39 -11.44 23.99
CA ILE A 419 -8.52 -11.37 22.53
C ILE A 419 -7.75 -12.52 21.86
N PHE A 420 -6.52 -12.80 22.30
CA PHE A 420 -5.65 -13.79 21.68
C PHE A 420 -5.74 -15.20 22.28
N SER A 421 -5.79 -15.35 23.61
CA SER A 421 -5.85 -16.66 24.27
C SER A 421 -7.26 -17.08 24.66
N GLY A 422 -8.11 -16.15 25.12
CA GLY A 422 -9.52 -16.41 25.43
C GLY A 422 -10.30 -16.89 24.21
N ASN A 423 -10.14 -16.21 23.08
CA ASN A 423 -10.69 -16.65 21.79
C ASN A 423 -9.91 -17.81 21.13
N ASN A 424 -8.97 -18.46 21.83
CA ASN A 424 -8.20 -19.61 21.34
C ASN A 424 -7.39 -19.35 20.05
N LEU A 425 -7.09 -18.09 19.70
CA LEU A 425 -6.29 -17.75 18.52
C LEU A 425 -4.85 -18.28 18.67
N VAL A 426 -4.22 -18.02 19.81
CA VAL A 426 -2.90 -18.55 20.18
C VAL A 426 -2.90 -19.01 21.65
N ALA A 427 -1.97 -19.89 22.03
CA ALA A 427 -1.87 -20.33 23.42
C ALA A 427 -1.28 -19.22 24.31
N GLU A 428 -1.85 -19.05 25.52
CA GLU A 428 -1.44 -18.09 26.56
C GLU A 428 0.08 -17.91 26.69
N ARG A 429 0.81 -19.03 26.85
CA ARG A 429 2.28 -19.09 26.97
C ARG A 429 3.06 -18.43 25.83
N VAL A 430 2.43 -18.20 24.67
CA VAL A 430 3.03 -17.56 23.49
C VAL A 430 2.74 -16.06 23.52
N ILE A 431 1.48 -15.64 23.70
CA ILE A 431 1.12 -14.21 23.77
C ILE A 431 1.79 -13.53 24.98
N SER A 432 1.98 -14.23 26.10
CA SER A 432 2.75 -13.74 27.25
C SER A 432 4.24 -13.49 26.98
N MET A 433 4.78 -13.91 25.83
CA MET A 433 6.14 -13.54 25.35
C MET A 433 6.17 -12.23 24.56
N PHE A 434 5.01 -11.61 24.31
CA PHE A 434 4.87 -10.30 23.65
C PHE A 434 4.28 -9.25 24.59
N LEU A 435 3.56 -9.68 25.63
CA LEU A 435 3.02 -8.79 26.66
C LEU A 435 4.13 -8.05 27.44
N PRO A 436 3.85 -6.83 27.94
CA PRO A 436 4.72 -6.11 28.86
C PRO A 436 5.22 -6.96 30.04
N GLN A 437 6.52 -6.92 30.29
CA GLN A 437 7.18 -7.62 31.39
C GLN A 437 7.36 -6.70 32.60
N ASP A 438 7.14 -7.22 33.80
CA ASP A 438 7.18 -6.43 35.04
C ASP A 438 8.57 -5.81 35.28
N GLY A 439 8.60 -4.54 35.72
CA GLY A 439 9.83 -3.80 35.99
C GLY A 439 10.48 -3.10 34.78
N THR A 440 9.93 -3.24 33.57
CA THR A 440 10.33 -2.46 32.39
C THR A 440 9.79 -1.02 32.42
N SER A 441 10.30 -0.10 31.59
CA SER A 441 9.80 1.29 31.60
C SER A 441 8.40 1.41 31.00
N PHE A 442 7.62 2.44 31.36
CA PHE A 442 6.28 2.62 30.78
C PHE A 442 6.30 2.78 29.25
N ILE A 443 7.39 3.31 28.66
CA ILE A 443 7.58 3.39 27.21
C ILE A 443 7.78 1.99 26.60
N ASP A 444 8.58 1.13 27.21
CA ASP A 444 8.76 -0.26 26.74
C ASP A 444 7.43 -1.03 26.81
N GLN A 445 6.71 -0.89 27.94
CA GLN A 445 5.40 -1.49 28.13
C GLN A 445 4.40 -0.98 27.08
N LEU A 446 4.38 0.32 26.80
CA LEU A 446 3.54 0.91 25.75
C LEU A 446 3.90 0.38 24.35
N ASN A 447 5.18 0.21 24.05
CA ASN A 447 5.64 -0.35 22.77
C ASN A 447 5.17 -1.81 22.60
N CYS A 448 5.26 -2.64 23.65
CA CYS A 448 4.69 -3.99 23.64
C CYS A 448 3.17 -3.99 23.38
N LEU A 449 2.40 -3.11 24.04
CA LEU A 449 0.96 -3.00 23.80
C LEU A 449 0.63 -2.47 22.39
N THR A 450 1.46 -1.59 21.82
CA THR A 450 1.30 -1.04 20.45
C THR A 450 1.62 -2.07 19.38
N SER A 451 2.63 -2.91 19.60
CA SER A 451 2.91 -4.12 18.80
C SER A 451 1.69 -5.03 18.75
N ILE A 452 1.08 -5.31 19.91
CA ILE A 452 -0.07 -6.21 19.99
C ILE A 452 -1.32 -5.57 19.38
N GLN A 453 -1.59 -4.28 19.57
CA GLN A 453 -2.70 -3.59 18.88
C GLN A 453 -2.57 -3.68 17.36
N SER A 454 -1.35 -3.50 16.83
CA SER A 454 -1.10 -3.63 15.39
C SER A 454 -1.48 -5.02 14.86
N ALA A 455 -1.28 -6.07 15.67
CA ALA A 455 -1.76 -7.41 15.36
C ALA A 455 -3.30 -7.54 15.48
N VAL A 456 -3.95 -6.89 16.46
CA VAL A 456 -5.43 -6.89 16.57
C VAL A 456 -6.08 -6.26 15.34
N GLU A 457 -5.60 -5.10 14.85
CA GLU A 457 -6.13 -4.46 13.64
C GLU A 457 -6.06 -5.39 12.41
N VAL A 458 -4.95 -6.13 12.25
CA VAL A 458 -4.79 -7.06 11.13
C VAL A 458 -5.67 -8.31 11.29
N VAL A 459 -5.86 -8.82 12.52
CA VAL A 459 -6.83 -9.91 12.79
C VAL A 459 -8.27 -9.43 12.50
N ALA A 460 -8.62 -8.21 12.89
CA ALA A 460 -9.91 -7.60 12.61
C ALA A 460 -10.19 -7.50 11.09
N LEU A 461 -9.20 -7.03 10.31
CA LEU A 461 -9.30 -6.97 8.86
C LEU A 461 -9.40 -8.37 8.22
N CYS A 462 -8.64 -9.36 8.70
CA CYS A 462 -8.76 -10.75 8.26
C CYS A 462 -10.14 -11.37 8.52
N HIS A 463 -10.76 -11.05 9.67
CA HIS A 463 -12.10 -11.53 10.01
C HIS A 463 -13.17 -10.80 9.19
N ARG A 464 -13.25 -9.47 9.32
CA ARG A 464 -14.26 -8.60 8.68
C ARG A 464 -14.24 -8.67 7.15
N VAL A 465 -13.06 -8.43 6.56
CA VAL A 465 -12.92 -8.23 5.10
C VAL A 465 -12.85 -9.58 4.40
N LEU A 466 -11.93 -10.44 4.83
CA LEU A 466 -11.63 -11.70 4.13
C LEU A 466 -12.50 -12.88 4.57
N GLN A 467 -13.18 -12.78 5.72
CA GLN A 467 -13.95 -13.87 6.34
C GLN A 467 -13.11 -15.15 6.51
N LEU A 468 -11.88 -14.98 7.01
CA LEU A 468 -11.00 -16.11 7.27
C LEU A 468 -11.59 -17.01 8.38
N PRO A 469 -11.69 -18.33 8.16
CA PRO A 469 -12.08 -19.26 9.21
C PRO A 469 -11.16 -19.16 10.43
N HIS A 470 -11.69 -19.35 11.64
CA HIS A 470 -10.94 -19.22 12.89
C HIS A 470 -9.57 -19.92 12.86
N LEU A 471 -9.51 -21.17 12.38
CA LEU A 471 -8.26 -21.94 12.23
C LEU A 471 -7.19 -21.21 11.41
N ALA A 472 -7.57 -20.52 10.34
CA ALA A 472 -6.66 -19.75 9.50
C ALA A 472 -6.14 -18.49 10.19
N LEU A 473 -6.93 -17.89 11.10
CA LEU A 473 -6.44 -16.77 11.94
C LEU A 473 -5.33 -17.26 12.89
N ARG A 474 -5.47 -18.46 13.46
CA ARG A 474 -4.47 -19.05 14.39
C ARG A 474 -3.08 -19.16 13.76
N ASP A 475 -3.02 -19.64 12.52
CA ASP A 475 -1.77 -19.83 11.77
C ASP A 475 -1.08 -18.48 11.45
N VAL A 476 -1.84 -17.38 11.36
CA VAL A 476 -1.35 -16.04 11.05
C VAL A 476 -0.89 -15.27 12.29
N VAL A 477 -1.49 -15.52 13.47
CA VAL A 477 -1.27 -14.73 14.69
C VAL A 477 0.17 -14.74 15.19
N THR A 478 0.87 -15.88 15.22
CA THR A 478 2.25 -15.91 15.73
C THR A 478 3.23 -15.18 14.79
N PRO A 479 3.24 -15.41 13.46
CA PRO A 479 4.04 -14.59 12.52
C PRO A 479 3.73 -13.09 12.57
N LEU A 480 2.47 -12.73 12.83
CA LEU A 480 2.00 -11.35 12.94
C LEU A 480 2.53 -10.64 14.20
N LEU A 481 2.50 -11.31 15.35
CA LEU A 481 3.07 -10.82 16.61
C LEU A 481 4.60 -10.68 16.52
N GLU A 482 5.29 -11.61 15.85
CA GLU A 482 6.74 -11.48 15.58
C GLU A 482 7.07 -10.32 14.63
N HIS A 483 6.24 -10.08 13.60
CA HIS A 483 6.46 -8.97 12.67
C HIS A 483 6.39 -7.59 13.36
N PHE A 484 5.37 -7.37 14.20
CA PHE A 484 5.20 -6.10 14.91
C PHE A 484 6.05 -5.96 16.19
N ARG A 485 6.82 -6.99 16.58
CA ARG A 485 7.76 -6.90 17.72
C ARG A 485 8.84 -5.82 17.51
N ASP A 486 9.16 -5.46 16.27
CA ASP A 486 9.96 -4.28 15.93
C ASP A 486 9.06 -3.04 15.77
N PRO A 487 9.23 -1.98 16.60
CA PRO A 487 8.49 -0.72 16.46
C PRO A 487 8.59 -0.04 15.08
N GLN A 488 9.64 -0.33 14.29
CA GLN A 488 9.73 0.17 12.92
C GLN A 488 8.61 -0.36 12.00
N ASN A 489 7.96 -1.47 12.36
CA ASN A 489 6.87 -2.06 11.58
C ASN A 489 5.48 -1.57 11.96
N PHE A 490 5.33 -0.70 12.98
CA PHE A 490 4.02 -0.14 13.33
C PHE A 490 3.38 0.60 12.13
N GLY A 491 2.14 0.22 11.77
CA GLY A 491 1.43 0.76 10.60
C GLY A 491 2.00 0.34 9.23
N ARG A 492 3.03 -0.51 9.17
CA ARG A 492 3.57 -1.03 7.90
C ARG A 492 2.75 -2.21 7.38
N GLU A 493 3.03 -2.62 6.15
CA GLU A 493 2.37 -3.76 5.53
C GLU A 493 2.90 -5.10 6.06
N PHE A 494 1.98 -5.91 6.56
CA PHE A 494 2.20 -7.33 6.83
C PHE A 494 1.73 -8.15 5.62
N SER A 495 2.42 -9.25 5.30
CA SER A 495 1.94 -10.17 4.26
C SER A 495 2.23 -11.63 4.57
N PHE A 496 1.32 -12.49 4.16
CA PHE A 496 1.35 -13.94 4.40
C PHE A 496 0.76 -14.71 3.20
N GLN A 497 1.00 -16.01 3.16
CA GLN A 497 0.45 -16.91 2.13
C GLN A 497 -0.73 -17.71 2.70
N LEU A 498 -1.77 -17.90 1.90
CA LEU A 498 -2.98 -18.60 2.29
C LEU A 498 -3.55 -19.42 1.13
N GLY A 499 -4.10 -20.61 1.41
CA GLY A 499 -4.83 -21.39 0.42
C GLY A 499 -6.12 -20.69 -0.02
N VAL A 500 -6.36 -20.59 -1.33
CA VAL A 500 -7.57 -19.98 -1.91
C VAL A 500 -8.85 -20.69 -1.43
N CYS A 501 -8.75 -21.97 -1.07
CA CYS A 501 -9.79 -22.75 -0.41
C CYS A 501 -10.35 -22.15 0.89
N LEU A 502 -9.63 -21.24 1.55
CA LEU A 502 -10.04 -20.56 2.79
C LEU A 502 -10.69 -19.18 2.53
N LEU A 503 -10.53 -18.61 1.33
CA LEU A 503 -11.07 -17.29 0.94
C LEU A 503 -12.51 -17.36 0.37
N LYS A 504 -13.27 -18.41 0.69
CA LYS A 504 -14.60 -18.66 0.11
C LYS A 504 -15.59 -17.53 0.40
N GLY A 505 -15.68 -17.06 1.64
CA GLY A 505 -16.58 -15.95 2.02
C GLY A 505 -16.24 -14.63 1.35
N PHE A 506 -14.96 -14.39 1.03
CA PHE A 506 -14.57 -13.29 0.15
C PHE A 506 -15.08 -13.51 -1.29
N PHE A 507 -14.70 -14.62 -1.94
CA PHE A 507 -15.01 -14.81 -3.37
C PHE A 507 -16.51 -15.01 -3.68
N GLN A 508 -17.30 -15.59 -2.76
CA GLN A 508 -18.76 -15.72 -2.92
C GLN A 508 -19.48 -14.36 -2.93
N ARG A 509 -18.94 -13.35 -2.23
CA ARG A 509 -19.45 -11.96 -2.32
C ARG A 509 -19.03 -11.25 -3.62
N GLN A 510 -18.20 -11.87 -4.46
CA GLN A 510 -17.60 -11.27 -5.66
C GLN A 510 -18.04 -11.92 -6.99
N GLU A 511 -19.12 -12.72 -6.98
CA GLU A 511 -19.56 -13.52 -8.14
C GLU A 511 -19.96 -12.68 -9.38
N SER A 512 -20.18 -11.37 -9.22
CA SER A 512 -20.41 -10.42 -10.33
C SER A 512 -19.13 -9.81 -10.95
N GLY A 513 -17.93 -10.28 -10.58
CA GLY A 513 -16.66 -9.90 -11.23
C GLY A 513 -16.16 -8.46 -10.99
N SER A 514 -16.77 -7.72 -10.05
CA SER A 514 -16.57 -6.27 -9.91
C SER A 514 -15.33 -5.85 -9.09
N SER A 515 -14.71 -6.75 -8.31
CA SER A 515 -13.59 -6.43 -7.40
C SER A 515 -12.18 -6.71 -7.96
N VAL A 516 -12.04 -7.44 -9.07
CA VAL A 516 -10.71 -7.67 -9.65
C VAL A 516 -10.13 -6.34 -10.13
N GLU A 517 -9.05 -5.88 -9.51
CA GLU A 517 -8.35 -4.63 -9.82
C GLU A 517 -7.54 -4.82 -11.10
N LYS A 518 -6.77 -5.93 -11.12
CA LYS A 518 -5.86 -6.32 -12.19
C LYS A 518 -5.96 -7.83 -12.41
N TRP A 519 -6.01 -8.27 -13.66
CA TRP A 519 -6.00 -9.69 -14.04
C TRP A 519 -5.03 -9.88 -15.20
N ARG A 520 -4.08 -10.80 -15.08
CA ARG A 520 -3.05 -11.06 -16.07
C ARG A 520 -3.00 -12.55 -16.41
N VAL A 521 -2.93 -12.86 -17.70
CA VAL A 521 -2.46 -14.17 -18.18
C VAL A 521 -1.02 -14.05 -18.67
N GLU A 522 -0.19 -15.03 -18.31
CA GLU A 522 1.22 -15.15 -18.67
C GLU A 522 1.43 -16.50 -19.36
N PHE A 523 1.89 -16.47 -20.61
CA PHE A 523 2.32 -17.62 -21.40
C PHE A 523 3.86 -17.68 -21.42
N THR A 524 4.43 -18.87 -21.35
CA THR A 524 5.89 -19.08 -21.49
C THR A 524 6.17 -20.40 -22.20
N SER A 525 6.95 -20.33 -23.28
CA SER A 525 7.32 -21.47 -24.13
C SER A 525 8.08 -22.54 -23.34
N SER A 526 7.90 -23.81 -23.73
CA SER A 526 8.61 -24.96 -23.17
C SER A 526 10.07 -25.10 -23.61
N ASN A 527 10.48 -24.39 -24.67
CA ASN A 527 11.82 -24.51 -25.26
C ASN A 527 12.87 -23.65 -24.52
N ASP A 528 13.86 -24.30 -23.91
CA ASP A 528 14.96 -23.66 -23.16
C ASP A 528 15.89 -22.80 -24.02
N CYS A 529 16.02 -23.08 -25.32
CA CYS A 529 17.00 -22.39 -26.18
C CYS A 529 16.60 -20.95 -26.53
N HIS A 530 15.32 -20.72 -26.82
CA HIS A 530 14.80 -19.41 -27.25
C HIS A 530 13.47 -19.12 -26.55
N PRO A 531 13.50 -18.73 -25.26
CA PRO A 531 12.29 -18.51 -24.48
C PRO A 531 11.47 -17.32 -25.03
N VAL A 532 10.23 -17.60 -25.41
CA VAL A 532 9.20 -16.60 -25.71
C VAL A 532 8.26 -16.49 -24.53
N LYS A 533 7.88 -15.26 -24.18
CA LYS A 533 6.83 -14.96 -23.21
C LYS A 533 5.87 -13.93 -23.77
N LEU A 534 4.60 -14.28 -23.80
CA LEU A 534 3.49 -13.39 -24.10
C LEU A 534 2.70 -13.21 -22.80
N ALA A 535 2.35 -11.98 -22.43
CA ALA A 535 1.49 -11.72 -21.30
C ALA A 535 0.47 -10.64 -21.65
N CYS A 536 -0.77 -10.80 -21.19
CA CYS A 536 -1.86 -9.86 -21.38
C CYS A 536 -2.44 -9.50 -20.01
N GLN A 537 -2.34 -8.24 -19.62
CA GLN A 537 -2.91 -7.71 -18.39
C GLN A 537 -4.13 -6.84 -18.71
N LEU A 538 -5.20 -7.07 -17.96
CA LEU A 538 -6.40 -6.25 -17.88
C LEU A 538 -6.35 -5.47 -16.56
N THR A 539 -6.36 -4.14 -16.61
CA THR A 539 -6.45 -3.26 -15.45
C THR A 539 -7.81 -2.56 -15.51
N ALA A 540 -8.62 -2.69 -14.45
CA ALA A 540 -9.96 -2.11 -14.45
C ALA A 540 -9.91 -0.58 -14.46
N THR A 541 -10.74 0.06 -15.30
CA THR A 541 -10.87 1.52 -15.26
C THR A 541 -11.80 1.92 -14.12
N HIS A 542 -11.29 2.63 -13.11
CA HIS A 542 -12.14 3.34 -12.15
C HIS A 542 -12.94 4.40 -12.91
N LEU A 543 -14.27 4.35 -12.78
CA LEU A 543 -15.16 5.37 -13.33
C LEU A 543 -15.12 6.62 -12.44
N LEU A 544 -14.10 7.45 -12.66
CA LEU A 544 -14.17 8.87 -12.34
C LEU A 544 -15.19 9.52 -13.29
N ASP A 545 -15.94 10.50 -12.77
CA ASP A 545 -17.10 11.16 -13.38
C ASP A 545 -18.38 10.32 -13.56
N ALA A 546 -19.15 10.23 -12.48
CA ALA A 546 -20.60 10.03 -12.50
C ALA A 546 -21.34 11.33 -12.12
N SER A 547 -20.99 12.45 -12.77
CA SER A 547 -21.66 13.75 -12.56
C SER A 547 -22.92 13.86 -13.43
N SER A 548 -24.08 13.90 -12.76
CA SER A 548 -25.41 14.24 -13.30
C SER A 548 -25.85 13.53 -14.60
N THR A 549 -26.64 12.47 -14.45
CA THR A 549 -28.06 12.53 -14.87
C THR A 549 -28.85 11.43 -14.18
N GLY A 550 -30.04 11.75 -13.69
CA GLY A 550 -30.90 10.77 -13.03
C GLY A 550 -31.80 10.07 -14.03
N ASP A 551 -31.50 8.81 -14.34
CA ASP A 551 -32.50 7.82 -14.76
C ASP A 551 -31.99 6.39 -14.50
N GLY A 552 -32.91 5.43 -14.38
CA GLY A 552 -32.74 4.13 -13.71
C GLY A 552 -31.47 3.29 -13.99
N GLU A 553 -31.09 2.50 -12.97
CA GLU A 553 -29.91 1.62 -12.94
C GLU A 553 -29.75 0.77 -14.22
N ARG A 554 -28.77 1.14 -15.04
CA ARG A 554 -28.16 0.23 -16.02
C ARG A 554 -26.76 -0.12 -15.53
N VAL A 555 -26.57 -1.38 -15.16
CA VAL A 555 -25.26 -1.93 -14.81
C VAL A 555 -24.36 -1.83 -16.05
N GLY A 556 -23.48 -0.82 -16.08
CA GLY A 556 -22.56 -0.60 -17.19
C GLY A 556 -21.54 -1.73 -17.28
N GLU A 557 -21.32 -2.27 -18.48
CA GLU A 557 -20.31 -3.32 -18.71
C GLU A 557 -18.92 -2.78 -18.34
N ARG A 558 -18.29 -3.41 -17.33
CA ARG A 558 -17.03 -2.95 -16.74
C ARG A 558 -15.92 -2.97 -17.80
N ARG A 559 -15.24 -1.83 -17.96
CA ARG A 559 -14.17 -1.66 -18.94
C ARG A 559 -12.79 -1.84 -18.33
N TYR A 560 -11.85 -2.23 -19.20
CA TYR A 560 -10.48 -2.54 -18.85
C TYR A 560 -9.53 -1.84 -19.82
N ASN A 561 -8.47 -1.25 -19.28
CA ASN A 561 -7.26 -0.95 -20.03
C ASN A 561 -6.45 -2.24 -20.17
N VAL A 562 -5.79 -2.42 -21.31
CA VAL A 562 -5.09 -3.65 -21.68
C VAL A 562 -3.64 -3.36 -21.97
N GLU A 563 -2.74 -4.05 -21.28
CA GLU A 563 -1.32 -4.05 -21.59
C GLU A 563 -0.92 -5.44 -22.09
N ARG A 564 -0.41 -5.52 -23.32
CA ARG A 564 0.28 -6.73 -23.81
C ARG A 564 1.78 -6.53 -23.72
N TYR A 565 2.46 -7.55 -23.22
CA TYR A 565 3.91 -7.65 -23.14
C TYR A 565 4.37 -8.86 -23.94
N LEU A 566 5.35 -8.65 -24.81
CA LEU A 566 6.03 -9.72 -25.55
C LEU A 566 7.54 -9.62 -25.28
N SER A 567 8.14 -10.74 -24.88
CA SER A 567 9.59 -10.93 -24.90
C SER A 567 9.96 -12.14 -25.74
N LYS A 568 10.94 -11.99 -26.63
CA LYS A 568 11.48 -13.06 -27.48
C LYS A 568 12.99 -13.02 -27.48
N SER A 569 13.64 -14.16 -27.21
CA SER A 569 15.08 -14.33 -27.44
C SER A 569 15.33 -14.75 -28.90
N ASP A 570 16.23 -14.07 -29.59
CA ASP A 570 16.72 -14.43 -30.93
C ASP A 570 18.25 -14.48 -30.91
N THR A 571 18.87 -15.47 -31.56
CA THR A 571 20.32 -15.52 -31.72
C THR A 571 20.79 -14.38 -32.64
N LEU A 572 21.80 -13.62 -32.21
CA LEU A 572 22.56 -12.77 -33.13
C LEU A 572 23.43 -13.66 -34.02
N LEU A 573 22.99 -13.90 -35.25
CA LEU A 573 23.88 -14.31 -36.34
C LEU A 573 24.90 -13.19 -36.57
N GLY A 574 26.19 -13.51 -36.45
CA GLY A 574 27.31 -12.58 -36.60
C GLY A 574 27.92 -12.58 -37.99
#